data_AF-A0A2J6WXT9-F1
#
_entry.id   AF-A0A2J6WXT9-F1
#
_cell.length_a   1.000
_cell.length_b   1.000
_cell.length_c   1.000
_cell.angle_alpha   90.00
_cell.angle_beta   90.00
_cell.angle_gamma   90.00
#
_symmetry.space_group_name_H-M   'P 1'
#
loop_
_entity.id
_entity.type
_entity.pdbx_description
1 polymer ?
#
loop_
_entity_poly.entity_id
_entity_poly.type
_entity_poly.pdbx_seq_one_letter_code
_entity_poly.pdbx_strand_id
1 'polypeptide(L)'
;MKKILLSILATLFGLFIMLAFLPKFLIIDNFLMKNKVFILPEAISEGLLTVNLKKSDVYYQDKQLIKKADINLYVLPLSQGLTLICNAKKSEIIHKTFGGFVFNFDNFKCSPDFENVSGKFEIKDGINGKLKLENFNVQGRNVEFLEFTFKGKTFEFRGSSQGINVSGNGIVSFDEKNPLNSKINGTASAVGFNFVISGTITNPQFNMQ
;
A
#
# COMPACT_ATOMS: atom_id res chain seq x y z
N MET A 1 12.39 45.90 16.33
CA MET A 1 11.46 45.32 15.33
C MET A 1 12.10 45.05 13.97
N LYS A 2 12.67 46.03 13.24
CA LYS A 2 13.28 45.79 11.91
C LYS A 2 14.35 44.69 11.87
N LYS A 3 15.27 44.63 12.84
CA LYS A 3 16.32 43.59 12.92
C LYS A 3 15.76 42.18 13.18
N ILE A 4 14.70 42.08 13.99
CA ILE A 4 14.02 40.80 14.28
C ILE A 4 13.30 40.31 13.03
N LEU A 5 12.57 41.21 12.34
CA LEU A 5 11.90 40.89 11.07
C LEU A 5 12.90 40.42 10.00
N LEU A 6 14.04 41.11 9.86
CA LEU A 6 15.08 40.75 8.91
C LEU A 6 15.69 39.37 9.23
N SER A 7 15.92 39.08 10.51
CA SER A 7 16.42 37.78 10.98
C SER A 7 15.44 36.65 10.70
N ILE A 8 14.14 36.86 10.95
CA ILE A 8 13.08 35.89 10.63
C ILE A 8 13.04 35.63 9.12
N LEU A 9 13.10 36.69 8.31
CA LEU A 9 13.08 36.57 6.85
C LEU A 9 14.29 35.80 6.32
N ALA A 10 15.49 36.10 6.84
CA ALA A 10 16.72 35.40 6.47
C ALA A 10 16.68 33.92 6.88
N THR A 11 16.10 33.61 8.05
CA THR A 11 15.94 32.22 8.52
C THR A 11 14.96 31.45 7.64
N LEU A 12 13.80 32.04 7.30
CA LEU A 12 12.84 31.45 6.37
C LEU A 12 13.43 31.23 4.98
N PHE A 13 14.20 32.20 4.49
CA PHE A 13 14.86 32.11 3.19
C PHE A 13 15.94 31.01 3.19
N GLY A 14 16.75 30.93 4.25
CA GLY A 14 17.72 29.86 4.44
C GLY A 14 17.07 28.48 4.49
N LEU A 15 15.95 28.34 5.21
CA LEU A 15 15.16 27.10 5.26
C LEU A 15 14.62 26.72 3.87
N PHE A 16 14.12 27.71 3.12
CA PHE A 16 13.59 27.49 1.77
C PHE A 16 14.67 27.00 0.80
N ILE A 17 15.86 27.63 0.82
CA ILE A 17 17.02 27.17 0.05
C ILE A 17 17.37 25.74 0.44
N MET A 18 17.47 25.44 1.73
CA MET A 18 17.82 24.10 2.20
C MET A 18 16.84 23.04 1.66
N LEU A 19 15.53 23.29 1.72
CA LEU A 19 14.49 22.38 1.21
C LEU A 19 14.53 22.20 -0.32
N ALA A 20 14.93 23.25 -1.05
CA ALA A 20 15.04 23.20 -2.50
C ALA A 20 16.21 22.32 -2.96
N PHE A 21 17.38 22.43 -2.32
CA PHE A 21 18.60 21.72 -2.72
C PHE A 21 18.82 20.37 -2.03
N LEU A 22 18.04 20.05 -1.00
CA LEU A 22 18.14 18.77 -0.31
C LEU A 22 17.57 17.63 -1.18
N PRO A 23 18.36 16.55 -1.43
CA PRO A 23 17.95 15.43 -2.26
C PRO A 23 16.95 14.55 -1.51
N LYS A 24 15.66 14.89 -1.65
CA LYS A 24 14.55 14.29 -0.89
C LYS A 24 14.44 12.79 -1.16
N PHE A 25 14.67 12.37 -2.41
CA PHE A 25 14.69 10.97 -2.80
C PHE A 25 15.75 10.19 -2.04
N LEU A 26 16.97 10.70 -1.87
CA LEU A 26 18.01 9.99 -1.12
C LEU A 26 17.64 9.77 0.35
N ILE A 27 16.94 10.73 0.96
CA ILE A 27 16.44 10.57 2.33
C ILE A 27 15.37 9.48 2.40
N ILE A 28 14.40 9.52 1.46
CA ILE A 28 13.32 8.54 1.38
C ILE A 28 13.88 7.15 1.10
N ASP A 29 14.80 7.02 0.14
CA ASP A 29 15.43 5.78 -0.25
C ASP A 29 16.21 5.16 0.91
N ASN A 30 17.04 5.95 1.61
CA ASN A 30 17.76 5.48 2.80
C ASN A 30 16.80 5.01 3.91
N PHE A 31 15.66 5.69 4.10
CA PHE A 31 14.65 5.26 5.06
C PHE A 31 13.96 3.95 4.64
N LEU A 32 13.64 3.79 3.35
CA LEU A 32 13.02 2.59 2.80
C LEU A 32 13.97 1.38 2.82
N MET A 33 15.24 1.57 2.47
CA MET A 33 16.27 0.54 2.47
C MET A 33 16.47 -0.06 3.87
N LYS A 34 16.44 0.76 4.93
CA LYS A 34 16.48 0.27 6.32
C LYS A 34 15.34 -0.70 6.64
N ASN A 35 14.22 -0.58 5.93
CA ASN A 35 13.04 -1.44 6.06
C ASN A 35 12.96 -2.50 4.95
N LYS A 36 14.06 -2.74 4.22
CA LYS A 36 14.17 -3.70 3.10
C LYS A 36 13.20 -3.42 1.94
N VAL A 37 12.84 -2.15 1.75
CA VAL A 37 12.10 -1.66 0.59
C VAL A 37 13.07 -0.94 -0.33
N PHE A 38 13.12 -1.34 -1.60
CA PHE A 38 14.00 -0.73 -2.60
C PHE A 38 13.16 -0.18 -3.74
N ILE A 39 13.44 1.06 -4.16
CA ILE A 39 12.79 1.68 -5.33
C ILE A 39 13.85 1.99 -6.36
N LEU A 40 13.72 1.42 -7.56
CA LEU A 40 14.66 1.58 -8.66
C LEU A 40 14.00 2.34 -9.81
N PRO A 41 14.09 3.68 -9.84
CA PRO A 41 13.55 4.52 -10.92
C PRO A 41 14.50 4.63 -12.12
N GLU A 42 13.94 4.74 -13.34
CA GLU A 42 14.72 5.10 -14.54
C GLU A 42 15.08 6.60 -14.55
N ALA A 43 14.21 7.45 -14.00
CA ALA A 43 14.45 8.88 -13.89
C ALA A 43 13.77 9.46 -12.65
N ILE A 44 14.38 10.50 -12.08
CA ILE A 44 13.94 11.17 -10.86
C ILE A 44 13.77 12.66 -11.15
N SER A 45 12.65 13.24 -10.72
CA SER A 45 12.39 14.67 -10.76
C SER A 45 11.86 15.13 -9.41
N GLU A 46 12.57 16.07 -8.78
CA GLU A 46 12.23 16.58 -7.45
C GLU A 46 11.65 17.99 -7.53
N GLY A 47 10.48 18.19 -6.93
CA GLY A 47 9.91 19.51 -6.63
C GLY A 47 10.13 19.89 -5.17
N LEU A 48 9.59 21.01 -4.71
CA LEU A 48 9.75 21.44 -3.31
C LEU A 48 9.15 20.43 -2.31
N LEU A 49 7.98 19.89 -2.64
CA LEU A 49 7.19 18.97 -1.80
C LEU A 49 6.83 17.67 -2.50
N THR A 50 7.44 17.41 -3.66
CA THR A 50 7.11 16.29 -4.53
C THR A 50 8.36 15.60 -5.02
N VAL A 51 8.27 14.29 -5.21
CA VAL A 51 9.31 13.47 -5.85
C VAL A 51 8.61 12.58 -6.88
N ASN A 52 8.91 12.80 -8.16
CA ASN A 52 8.36 12.02 -9.26
C ASN A 52 9.42 11.03 -9.72
N LEU A 53 9.07 9.75 -9.68
CA LEU A 53 9.91 8.62 -10.05
C LEU A 53 9.30 7.97 -11.30
N LYS A 54 10.05 7.93 -12.39
CA LYS A 54 9.58 7.39 -13.67
C LYS A 54 9.95 5.93 -13.82
N LYS A 55 9.00 5.13 -14.33
CA LYS A 55 9.14 3.69 -14.62
C LYS A 55 9.92 2.96 -13.53
N SER A 56 9.43 3.08 -12.30
CA SER A 56 10.08 2.53 -11.13
C SER A 56 9.68 1.08 -10.90
N ASP A 57 10.68 0.28 -10.54
CA ASP A 57 10.48 -1.05 -9.97
C ASP A 57 10.59 -0.96 -8.45
N VAL A 58 9.68 -1.62 -7.72
CA VAL A 58 9.69 -1.66 -6.25
C VAL A 58 9.87 -3.08 -5.78
N TYR A 59 10.80 -3.27 -4.85
CA TYR A 59 11.12 -4.55 -4.24
C TYR A 59 10.91 -4.49 -2.73
N TYR A 60 10.44 -5.60 -2.16
CA TYR A 60 10.38 -5.82 -0.72
C TYR A 60 10.98 -7.18 -0.40
N GLN A 61 12.03 -7.21 0.45
CA GLN A 61 12.72 -8.46 0.82
C GLN A 61 13.05 -9.34 -0.41
N ASP A 62 13.67 -8.74 -1.43
CA ASP A 62 14.07 -9.39 -2.70
C ASP A 62 12.91 -9.85 -3.62
N LYS A 63 11.65 -9.64 -3.22
CA LYS A 63 10.48 -9.87 -4.07
C LYS A 63 10.08 -8.59 -4.80
N GLN A 64 9.96 -8.64 -6.12
CA GLN A 64 9.41 -7.54 -6.90
C GLN A 64 7.90 -7.40 -6.62
N LEU A 65 7.48 -6.24 -6.12
CA LEU A 65 6.07 -5.93 -5.82
C LEU A 65 5.41 -5.08 -6.91
N ILE A 66 6.17 -4.17 -7.51
CA ILE A 66 5.70 -3.25 -8.55
C ILE A 66 6.72 -3.23 -9.69
N LYS A 67 6.23 -3.23 -10.92
CA LYS A 67 7.04 -3.19 -12.14
C LYS A 67 6.69 -2.00 -13.01
N LYS A 68 7.70 -1.21 -13.40
CA LYS A 68 7.61 -0.11 -14.38
C LYS A 68 6.44 0.86 -14.13
N ALA A 69 6.17 1.20 -12.88
CA ALA A 69 5.13 2.17 -12.53
C ALA A 69 5.73 3.56 -12.35
N ASP A 70 5.01 4.60 -12.76
CA ASP A 70 5.35 5.97 -12.39
C ASP A 70 4.87 6.22 -10.95
N ILE A 71 5.75 6.69 -10.07
CA ILE A 71 5.45 6.93 -8.65
C ILE A 71 5.63 8.42 -8.35
N ASN A 72 4.56 9.11 -7.98
CA ASN A 72 4.62 10.50 -7.53
C ASN A 72 4.41 10.55 -6.03
N LEU A 73 5.47 10.81 -5.29
CA LEU A 73 5.44 11.06 -3.85
C LEU A 73 5.12 12.54 -3.61
N TYR A 74 4.27 12.83 -2.63
CA TYR A 74 3.96 14.19 -2.25
C TYR A 74 3.80 14.32 -0.74
N VAL A 75 4.22 15.47 -0.21
CA VAL A 75 4.11 15.81 1.22
C VAL A 75 3.43 17.17 1.32
N LEU A 76 2.15 17.18 1.68
CA LEU A 76 1.37 18.39 1.94
C LEU A 76 1.14 18.53 3.46
N PRO A 77 0.86 19.75 3.97
CA PRO A 77 0.74 19.98 5.42
C PRO A 77 -0.29 19.09 6.15
N LEU A 78 -1.35 18.67 5.46
CA LEU A 78 -2.45 17.88 6.04
C LEU A 78 -2.53 16.44 5.48
N SER A 79 -1.71 16.13 4.47
CA SER A 79 -1.69 14.81 3.86
C SER A 79 -0.36 14.54 3.19
N GLN A 80 0.13 13.32 3.34
CA GLN A 80 1.28 12.83 2.60
C GLN A 80 0.85 11.56 1.88
N GLY A 81 1.43 11.28 0.73
CA GLY A 81 1.01 10.13 0.00
C GLY A 81 1.86 9.86 -1.22
N LEU A 82 1.44 8.83 -1.91
CA LEU A 82 1.98 8.48 -3.20
C LEU A 82 0.84 8.19 -4.17
N THR A 83 1.10 8.57 -5.41
CA THR A 83 0.31 8.15 -6.55
C THR A 83 1.13 7.14 -7.35
N LEU A 84 0.54 5.99 -7.65
CA LEU A 84 1.04 5.01 -8.58
C LEU A 84 0.30 5.18 -9.91
N ILE A 85 1.03 5.34 -11.00
CA ILE A 85 0.47 5.42 -12.35
C ILE A 85 0.99 4.24 -13.16
N CYS A 86 0.07 3.45 -13.68
CA CYS A 86 0.34 2.25 -14.46
C CYS A 86 -0.62 2.17 -15.64
N ASN A 87 -0.13 2.10 -16.87
CA ASN A 87 -0.96 2.00 -18.08
C ASN A 87 -2.11 3.03 -18.12
N ALA A 88 -1.81 4.30 -17.83
CA ALA A 88 -2.77 5.41 -17.72
C ALA A 88 -3.85 5.29 -16.61
N LYS A 89 -3.74 4.27 -15.74
CA LYS A 89 -4.56 4.12 -14.53
C LYS A 89 -3.84 4.64 -13.31
N LYS A 90 -4.59 5.23 -12.38
CA LYS A 90 -4.08 5.94 -11.20
C LYS A 90 -4.54 5.24 -9.93
N SER A 91 -3.59 4.86 -9.09
CA SER A 91 -3.85 4.39 -7.73
C SER A 91 -3.17 5.30 -6.73
N GLU A 92 -3.73 5.42 -5.53
CA GLU A 92 -3.27 6.37 -4.52
C GLU A 92 -3.19 5.70 -3.15
N ILE A 93 -2.16 6.07 -2.40
CA ILE A 93 -2.01 5.75 -0.98
C ILE A 93 -1.80 7.08 -0.27
N ILE A 94 -2.73 7.45 0.59
CA ILE A 94 -2.78 8.76 1.24
C ILE A 94 -2.81 8.56 2.75
N HIS A 95 -1.83 9.10 3.45
CA HIS A 95 -1.88 9.26 4.90
C HIS A 95 -2.41 10.65 5.23
N LYS A 96 -3.57 10.71 5.90
CA LYS A 96 -4.15 11.94 6.44
C LYS A 96 -3.68 12.12 7.88
N THR A 97 -3.12 13.28 8.22
CA THR A 97 -2.55 13.57 9.55
C THR A 97 -3.52 13.25 10.70
N PHE A 98 -4.84 13.37 10.49
CA PHE A 98 -5.88 13.09 11.48
C PHE A 98 -6.86 11.96 11.07
N GLY A 99 -6.57 11.23 9.98
CA GLY A 99 -7.55 10.36 9.32
C GLY A 99 -7.07 8.96 8.96
N GLY A 100 -5.82 8.60 9.27
CA GLY A 100 -5.26 7.29 8.94
C GLY A 100 -4.83 7.16 7.48
N PHE A 101 -4.70 5.93 6.99
CA PHE A 101 -4.28 5.62 5.62
C PHE A 101 -5.47 5.29 4.73
N VAL A 102 -5.55 5.93 3.57
CA VAL A 102 -6.54 5.64 2.53
C VAL A 102 -5.82 5.04 1.34
N PHE A 103 -6.29 3.89 0.90
CA PHE A 103 -5.82 3.19 -0.28
C PHE A 103 -6.92 3.21 -1.33
N ASN A 104 -6.58 3.61 -2.55
CA ASN A 104 -7.49 3.64 -3.67
C ASN A 104 -6.80 3.06 -4.90
N PHE A 105 -7.25 1.89 -5.33
CA PHE A 105 -6.73 1.20 -6.50
C PHE A 105 -7.77 1.27 -7.62
N ASP A 106 -7.51 2.03 -8.67
CA ASP A 106 -8.27 1.96 -9.92
C ASP A 106 -7.55 1.03 -10.88
N ASN A 107 -7.91 -0.26 -10.84
CA ASN A 107 -7.45 -1.27 -11.77
C ASN A 107 -5.92 -1.27 -11.99
N PHE A 108 -5.18 -1.39 -10.89
CA PHE A 108 -3.73 -1.38 -10.89
C PHE A 108 -3.18 -2.69 -11.45
N LYS A 109 -2.40 -2.61 -12.54
CA LYS A 109 -1.88 -3.77 -13.29
C LYS A 109 -0.36 -3.93 -13.25
N CYS A 110 0.34 -3.11 -12.47
CA CYS A 110 1.80 -3.14 -12.41
C CYS A 110 2.33 -4.03 -11.29
N SER A 111 1.50 -4.90 -10.70
CA SER A 111 1.97 -5.92 -9.77
C SER A 111 2.37 -7.20 -10.53
N PRO A 112 3.53 -7.80 -10.27
CA PRO A 112 3.90 -9.08 -10.89
C PRO A 112 3.01 -10.25 -10.46
N ASP A 113 2.42 -10.18 -9.26
CA ASP A 113 1.64 -11.27 -8.68
C ASP A 113 0.16 -11.24 -9.10
N PHE A 114 -0.36 -10.08 -9.48
CA PHE A 114 -1.79 -9.87 -9.76
C PHE A 114 -1.96 -9.16 -11.10
N GLU A 115 -2.83 -9.68 -11.96
CA GLU A 115 -3.14 -8.99 -13.23
C GLU A 115 -3.87 -7.67 -12.98
N ASN A 116 -4.74 -7.64 -11.97
CA ASN A 116 -5.50 -6.45 -11.61
C ASN A 116 -5.78 -6.36 -10.12
N VAL A 117 -5.58 -5.16 -9.56
CA VAL A 117 -5.95 -4.81 -8.18
C VAL A 117 -6.89 -3.62 -8.22
N SER A 118 -8.07 -3.75 -7.62
CA SER A 118 -9.06 -2.67 -7.57
C SER A 118 -9.73 -2.57 -6.21
N GLY A 119 -10.21 -1.38 -5.87
CA GLY A 119 -10.96 -1.16 -4.64
C GLY A 119 -10.44 0.02 -3.83
N LYS A 120 -11.18 0.33 -2.77
CA LYS A 120 -10.88 1.44 -1.88
C LYS A 120 -11.07 0.99 -0.45
N PHE A 121 -10.05 1.19 0.38
CA PHE A 121 -10.14 0.93 1.81
C PHE A 121 -9.38 1.97 2.63
N GLU A 122 -9.79 2.15 3.88
CA GLU A 122 -9.21 3.07 4.85
C GLU A 122 -8.82 2.31 6.11
N ILE A 123 -7.63 2.60 6.63
CA ILE A 123 -7.08 2.07 7.87
C ILE A 123 -6.98 3.21 8.88
N LYS A 124 -7.80 3.15 9.92
CA LYS A 124 -7.78 4.07 11.07
C LYS A 124 -7.93 3.26 12.36
N ASP A 125 -9.13 3.16 12.92
CA ASP A 125 -9.45 2.33 14.10
C ASP A 125 -9.90 0.91 13.69
N GLY A 126 -9.25 0.36 12.66
CA GLY A 126 -9.69 -0.80 11.89
C GLY A 126 -9.64 -0.56 10.39
N ILE A 127 -10.04 -1.56 9.60
CA ILE A 127 -10.02 -1.54 8.14
C ILE A 127 -11.47 -1.41 7.63
N ASN A 128 -11.75 -0.43 6.78
CA ASN A 128 -13.06 -0.23 6.19
C ASN A 128 -12.95 -0.11 4.67
N GLY A 129 -13.79 -0.83 3.93
CA GLY A 129 -13.88 -0.71 2.47
C GLY A 129 -13.75 -2.04 1.75
N LYS A 130 -13.30 -2.01 0.50
CA LYS A 130 -13.23 -3.18 -0.37
C LYS A 130 -11.90 -3.28 -1.10
N LEU A 131 -11.43 -4.50 -1.30
CA LEU A 131 -10.27 -4.82 -2.11
C LEU A 131 -10.59 -6.03 -2.98
N LYS A 132 -10.35 -5.95 -4.28
CA LYS A 132 -10.51 -7.03 -5.24
C LYS A 132 -9.18 -7.26 -5.96
N LEU A 133 -8.74 -8.51 -5.91
CA LEU A 133 -7.57 -9.03 -6.60
C LEU A 133 -8.07 -9.96 -7.70
N GLU A 134 -7.52 -9.85 -8.91
CA GLU A 134 -7.92 -10.67 -10.05
C GLU A 134 -6.71 -11.36 -10.68
N ASN A 135 -6.96 -12.58 -11.16
CA ASN A 135 -6.05 -13.42 -11.96
C ASN A 135 -4.63 -13.49 -11.38
N PHE A 136 -4.47 -14.29 -10.32
CA PHE A 136 -3.19 -14.53 -9.67
C PHE A 136 -2.94 -16.01 -9.40
N ASN A 137 -1.68 -16.40 -9.29
CA ASN A 137 -1.31 -17.79 -9.03
C ASN A 137 -0.88 -17.98 -7.58
N VAL A 138 -1.48 -18.96 -6.89
CA VAL A 138 -1.08 -19.40 -5.56
C VAL A 138 -0.78 -20.88 -5.59
N GLN A 139 0.48 -21.26 -5.32
CA GLN A 139 0.91 -22.66 -5.24
C GLN A 139 0.51 -23.51 -6.48
N GLY A 140 0.59 -22.92 -7.68
CA GLY A 140 0.24 -23.59 -8.93
C GLY A 140 -1.25 -23.52 -9.29
N ARG A 141 -2.10 -22.93 -8.44
CA ARG A 141 -3.54 -22.74 -8.70
C ARG A 141 -3.81 -21.33 -9.21
N ASN A 142 -4.55 -21.23 -10.30
CA ASN A 142 -5.02 -19.96 -10.83
C ASN A 142 -6.30 -19.53 -10.08
N VAL A 143 -6.21 -18.42 -9.36
CA VAL A 143 -7.32 -17.77 -8.69
C VAL A 143 -7.83 -16.67 -9.60
N GLU A 144 -9.09 -16.81 -10.04
CA GLU A 144 -9.76 -15.89 -10.96
C GLU A 144 -10.00 -14.54 -10.27
N PHE A 145 -10.56 -14.57 -9.07
CA PHE A 145 -10.67 -13.38 -8.23
C PHE A 145 -10.71 -13.71 -6.74
N LEU A 146 -10.34 -12.72 -5.95
CA LEU A 146 -10.50 -12.69 -4.49
C LEU A 146 -10.90 -11.28 -4.07
N GLU A 147 -12.09 -11.14 -3.52
CA GLU A 147 -12.64 -9.87 -3.03
C GLU A 147 -12.82 -9.92 -1.52
N PHE A 148 -12.32 -8.90 -0.84
CA PHE A 148 -12.50 -8.64 0.58
C PHE A 148 -13.39 -7.42 0.78
N THR A 149 -14.33 -7.52 1.72
CA THR A 149 -15.11 -6.41 2.25
C THR A 149 -14.82 -6.27 3.73
N PHE A 150 -14.17 -5.17 4.12
CA PHE A 150 -13.77 -4.88 5.49
C PHE A 150 -14.77 -3.93 6.17
N LYS A 151 -15.10 -4.23 7.44
CA LYS A 151 -15.97 -3.43 8.31
C LYS A 151 -15.37 -3.36 9.72
N GLY A 152 -14.45 -2.43 9.92
CA GLY A 152 -13.70 -2.24 11.16
C GLY A 152 -12.74 -3.40 11.42
N LYS A 153 -13.04 -4.23 12.41
CA LYS A 153 -12.22 -5.41 12.75
C LYS A 153 -12.65 -6.66 12.00
N THR A 154 -13.82 -6.66 11.36
CA THR A 154 -14.32 -7.84 10.65
C THR A 154 -14.10 -7.72 9.15
N PHE A 155 -14.03 -8.85 8.48
CA PHE A 155 -14.00 -8.92 7.03
C PHE A 155 -14.86 -10.07 6.53
N GLU A 156 -15.45 -9.88 5.37
CA GLU A 156 -16.05 -10.91 4.55
C GLU A 156 -15.17 -11.06 3.30
N PHE A 157 -15.03 -12.27 2.78
CA PHE A 157 -14.35 -12.48 1.52
C PHE A 157 -15.08 -13.48 0.63
N ARG A 158 -14.87 -13.32 -0.67
CA ARG A 158 -15.35 -14.25 -1.69
C ARG A 158 -14.32 -14.36 -2.80
N GLY A 159 -14.19 -15.53 -3.40
CA GLY A 159 -13.28 -15.76 -4.50
C GLY A 159 -13.70 -16.92 -5.37
N SER A 160 -13.06 -17.04 -6.52
CA SER A 160 -13.21 -18.17 -7.43
C SER A 160 -11.84 -18.66 -7.87
N SER A 161 -11.66 -19.97 -7.89
CA SER A 161 -10.46 -20.63 -8.40
C SER A 161 -10.90 -21.83 -9.22
N GLN A 162 -10.62 -21.83 -10.53
CA GLN A 162 -10.97 -22.93 -11.44
C GLN A 162 -12.47 -23.29 -11.36
N GLY A 163 -13.35 -22.28 -11.32
CA GLY A 163 -14.79 -22.45 -11.16
C GLY A 163 -15.28 -22.88 -9.77
N ILE A 164 -14.39 -23.09 -8.80
CA ILE A 164 -14.76 -23.35 -7.41
C ILE A 164 -14.90 -22.01 -6.67
N ASN A 165 -16.12 -21.72 -6.23
CA ASN A 165 -16.40 -20.57 -5.39
C ASN A 165 -16.01 -20.86 -3.94
N VAL A 166 -15.32 -19.89 -3.34
CA VAL A 166 -14.95 -19.87 -1.93
C VAL A 166 -15.54 -18.60 -1.31
N SER A 167 -16.11 -18.72 -0.13
CA SER A 167 -16.55 -17.55 0.63
C SER A 167 -16.33 -17.76 2.12
N GLY A 168 -16.16 -16.68 2.86
CA GLY A 168 -15.91 -16.76 4.28
C GLY A 168 -15.92 -15.41 4.96
N ASN A 169 -15.69 -15.43 6.26
CA ASN A 169 -15.61 -14.23 7.08
C ASN A 169 -14.61 -14.42 8.21
N GLY A 170 -14.20 -13.30 8.81
CA GLY A 170 -13.22 -13.33 9.87
C GLY A 170 -13.02 -12.00 10.55
N ILE A 171 -12.00 -11.95 11.38
CA ILE A 171 -11.58 -10.84 12.19
C ILE A 171 -10.09 -10.58 11.93
N VAL A 172 -9.74 -9.33 11.70
CA VAL A 172 -8.36 -8.83 11.67
C VAL A 172 -8.08 -8.09 12.98
N SER A 173 -7.06 -8.54 13.70
CA SER A 173 -6.46 -7.77 14.79
C SER A 173 -5.26 -7.01 14.22
N PHE A 174 -5.51 -5.76 13.81
CA PHE A 174 -4.50 -4.90 13.20
C PHE A 174 -3.49 -4.42 14.25
N ASP A 175 -2.20 -4.58 13.96
CA ASP A 175 -1.10 -4.04 14.76
C ASP A 175 -0.59 -2.75 14.11
N GLU A 176 -0.90 -1.61 14.73
CA GLU A 176 -0.52 -0.29 14.21
C GLU A 176 1.00 -0.07 14.16
N LYS A 177 1.75 -0.69 15.09
CA LYS A 177 3.21 -0.54 15.16
C LYS A 177 3.89 -1.41 14.12
N ASN A 178 3.33 -2.58 13.85
CA ASN A 178 3.83 -3.48 12.82
C ASN A 178 2.67 -4.14 12.04
N PRO A 179 2.17 -3.48 10.99
CA PRO A 179 1.04 -3.99 10.20
C PRO A 179 1.23 -5.41 9.66
N LEU A 180 2.47 -5.83 9.39
CA LEU A 180 2.81 -7.17 8.88
C LEU A 180 2.64 -8.28 9.93
N ASN A 181 2.65 -7.93 11.21
CA ASN A 181 2.38 -8.83 12.33
C ASN A 181 0.90 -8.86 12.73
N SER A 182 0.03 -8.11 12.03
CA SER A 182 -1.40 -8.16 12.26
C SER A 182 -1.91 -9.59 12.16
N LYS A 183 -2.83 -9.97 13.06
CA LYS A 183 -3.37 -11.32 13.12
C LYS A 183 -4.67 -11.42 12.35
N ILE A 184 -4.86 -12.55 11.69
CA ILE A 184 -6.11 -12.89 11.03
C ILE A 184 -6.70 -14.15 11.69
N ASN A 185 -8.01 -14.18 11.82
CA ASN A 185 -8.76 -15.38 12.19
C ASN A 185 -10.07 -15.40 11.43
N GLY A 186 -10.38 -16.45 10.71
CA GLY A 186 -11.61 -16.53 9.94
C GLY A 186 -11.95 -17.96 9.53
N THR A 187 -13.13 -18.11 8.97
CA THR A 187 -13.62 -19.35 8.39
C THR A 187 -13.81 -19.16 6.89
N ALA A 188 -13.55 -20.21 6.13
CA ALA A 188 -13.75 -20.29 4.70
C ALA A 188 -14.57 -21.54 4.37
N SER A 189 -15.48 -21.44 3.42
CA SER A 189 -16.25 -22.58 2.93
C SER A 189 -16.05 -22.72 1.43
N ALA A 190 -15.76 -23.95 0.97
CA ALA A 190 -15.63 -24.30 -0.43
C ALA A 190 -16.13 -25.73 -0.66
N VAL A 191 -17.06 -25.92 -1.60
CA VAL A 191 -17.55 -27.26 -2.03
C VAL A 191 -17.94 -28.16 -0.84
N GLY A 192 -18.63 -27.61 0.16
CA GLY A 192 -19.08 -28.35 1.35
C GLY A 192 -18.01 -28.59 2.42
N PHE A 193 -16.76 -28.19 2.20
CA PHE A 193 -15.71 -28.19 3.22
C PHE A 193 -15.61 -26.84 3.92
N ASN A 194 -15.29 -26.89 5.22
CA ASN A 194 -14.99 -25.72 6.03
C ASN A 194 -13.51 -25.70 6.41
N PHE A 195 -12.90 -24.53 6.34
CA PHE A 195 -11.52 -24.28 6.69
C PHE A 195 -11.46 -23.16 7.71
N VAL A 196 -10.53 -23.25 8.64
CA VAL A 196 -10.17 -22.16 9.54
C VAL A 196 -8.85 -21.57 9.07
N ILE A 197 -8.84 -20.25 8.89
CA ILE A 197 -7.67 -19.45 8.56
C ILE A 197 -7.25 -18.74 9.84
N SER A 198 -6.03 -18.95 10.31
CA SER A 198 -5.51 -18.26 11.50
C SER A 198 -4.03 -17.97 11.38
N GLY A 199 -3.51 -16.92 12.02
CA GLY A 199 -2.08 -16.60 12.01
C GLY A 199 -1.82 -15.12 11.81
N THR A 200 -0.66 -14.77 11.26
CA THR A 200 -0.34 -13.38 10.87
C THR A 200 -0.62 -13.16 9.38
N ILE A 201 -0.76 -11.92 8.95
CA ILE A 201 -0.92 -11.57 7.52
C ILE A 201 0.23 -12.16 6.67
N THR A 202 1.43 -12.19 7.22
CA THR A 202 2.64 -12.73 6.56
C THR A 202 2.77 -14.25 6.63
N ASN A 203 2.09 -14.91 7.57
CA ASN A 203 2.15 -16.36 7.74
C ASN A 203 0.78 -16.92 8.14
N PRO A 204 -0.19 -16.96 7.20
CA PRO A 204 -1.49 -17.55 7.45
C PRO A 204 -1.40 -19.08 7.50
N GLN A 205 -2.00 -19.69 8.51
CA GLN A 205 -2.19 -21.13 8.66
C GLN A 205 -3.61 -21.52 8.27
N PHE A 206 -3.74 -22.65 7.59
CA PHE A 206 -5.00 -23.20 7.10
C PHE A 206 -5.23 -24.57 7.71
N ASN A 207 -6.30 -24.72 8.48
CA ASN A 207 -6.69 -25.99 9.08
C ASN A 207 -8.05 -26.40 8.53
N MET A 208 -8.17 -27.65 8.10
CA MET A 208 -9.45 -28.23 7.67
C MET A 208 -10.26 -28.63 8.92
N GLN A 209 -11.56 -28.33 8.91
CA GLN A 209 -12.50 -28.81 9.94
C GLN A 209 -13.17 -30.10 9.50
#